data_AF-A0A7S3GUN4-F1
#
_entry.id   AF-A0A7S3GUN4-F1
#
_cell.length_a   1.000
_cell.length_b   1.000
_cell.length_c   1.000
_cell.angle_alpha   90.00
_cell.angle_beta   90.00
_cell.angle_gamma   90.00
#
_symmetry.space_group_name_H-M   'P 1'
#
loop_
_entity.id
_entity.type
_entity.pdbx_description
1 polymer ?
#
loop_
_entity_poly.entity_id
_entity_poly.type
_entity_poly.pdbx_seq_one_letter_code
_entity_poly.pdbx_strand_id
1 'polypeptide(L)'
;MSSKEDFKNVKDNDSGDFYSYLKEAQHTDLSEVERTGCVSSGKDLKSNPVIVLIPVLGTSAGEKIEVSFRKMLLLFIRKANDLVGTNYSVVYAHTNVDI
;
A
#
# COMPACT_ATOMS: atom_id res chain seq x y z
N MET A 1 9.41 -35.29 6.65
CA MET A 1 8.08 -35.13 6.00
C MET A 1 7.95 -33.70 5.53
N SER A 2 7.40 -33.53 4.33
CA SER A 2 7.56 -32.40 3.41
C SER A 2 6.89 -31.10 3.88
N SER A 3 7.62 -29.99 3.79
CA SER A 3 7.07 -28.61 3.76
C SER A 3 8.05 -27.70 2.98
N LYS A 4 8.51 -28.15 1.81
CA LYS A 4 9.44 -27.39 0.94
C LYS A 4 8.85 -27.04 -0.43
N GLU A 5 7.56 -27.28 -0.66
CA GLU A 5 6.95 -27.11 -1.98
C GLU A 5 6.19 -25.80 -2.19
N ASP A 6 5.94 -24.97 -1.17
CA ASP A 6 5.09 -23.79 -1.33
C ASP A 6 5.80 -22.51 -1.81
N PHE A 7 7.13 -22.50 -1.97
CA PHE A 7 7.89 -21.29 -2.34
C PHE A 7 8.37 -21.23 -3.80
N LYS A 8 8.05 -22.23 -4.64
CA LYS A 8 8.67 -22.36 -5.96
C LYS A 8 7.87 -21.84 -7.16
N ASN A 9 6.64 -21.34 -6.98
CA ASN A 9 5.80 -20.87 -8.10
C ASN A 9 5.57 -19.35 -8.19
N VAL A 10 6.25 -18.52 -7.40
CA VAL A 10 6.07 -17.04 -7.41
C VAL A 10 7.18 -16.32 -8.20
N LYS A 11 7.70 -16.94 -9.26
CA LYS A 11 8.78 -16.36 -10.06
C LYS A 11 8.43 -16.52 -11.52
N ASP A 12 7.89 -15.45 -12.11
CA ASP A 12 8.30 -14.91 -13.42
C ASP A 12 7.24 -13.98 -14.05
N ASN A 13 5.96 -14.05 -13.64
CA ASN A 13 4.91 -13.11 -14.11
C ASN A 13 4.74 -11.86 -13.22
N ASP A 14 5.06 -11.94 -11.93
CA ASP A 14 4.73 -10.90 -10.94
C ASP A 14 5.57 -9.61 -11.10
N SER A 15 6.75 -9.71 -11.73
CA SER A 15 7.69 -8.59 -11.88
C SER A 15 7.29 -7.61 -12.99
N GLY A 16 6.71 -8.10 -14.10
CA GLY A 16 6.20 -7.23 -15.17
C GLY A 16 5.03 -6.36 -14.70
N ASP A 17 4.14 -6.97 -13.92
CA ASP A 17 2.99 -6.30 -13.33
C ASP A 17 3.42 -5.25 -12.29
N PHE A 18 4.44 -5.55 -11.47
CA PHE A 18 4.96 -4.60 -10.48
C PHE A 18 5.49 -3.30 -11.12
N TYR A 19 6.31 -3.37 -12.17
CA TYR A 19 6.83 -2.16 -12.81
C TYR A 19 5.73 -1.34 -13.48
N SER A 20 4.69 -2.02 -14.00
CA SER A 20 3.50 -1.36 -14.52
C SER A 20 2.78 -0.57 -13.43
N TYR A 21 2.49 -1.20 -12.29
CA TYR A 21 1.82 -0.54 -11.16
C TYR A 21 2.65 0.58 -10.55
N LEU A 22 3.98 0.41 -10.48
CA LEU A 22 4.87 1.46 -10.00
C LEU A 22 4.81 2.68 -10.91
N LYS A 23 4.86 2.46 -12.23
CA LYS A 23 4.76 3.54 -13.21
C LYS A 23 3.40 4.22 -13.14
N GLU A 24 2.31 3.46 -13.04
CA GLU A 24 0.97 4.00 -12.81
C GLU A 24 0.96 4.91 -11.58
N ALA A 25 1.39 4.38 -10.43
CA ALA A 25 1.40 5.08 -9.15
C ALA A 25 2.25 6.37 -9.15
N GLN A 26 3.31 6.45 -9.97
CA GLN A 26 4.13 7.67 -10.13
C GLN A 26 3.40 8.80 -10.85
N HIS A 27 2.43 8.48 -11.71
CA HIS A 27 1.69 9.47 -12.50
C HIS A 27 0.29 9.73 -11.96
N THR A 28 -0.21 8.89 -11.04
CA THR A 28 -1.51 9.09 -10.38
C THR A 28 -1.54 10.40 -9.57
N ASP A 29 -2.64 11.13 -9.67
CA ASP A 29 -2.92 12.28 -8.80
C ASP A 29 -3.26 11.79 -7.37
N LEU A 30 -2.60 12.36 -6.36
CA LEU A 30 -2.77 11.97 -4.96
C LEU A 30 -3.88 12.75 -4.24
N SER A 31 -4.55 13.69 -4.91
CA SER A 31 -5.63 14.51 -4.35
C SER A 31 -6.74 13.68 -3.70
N GLU A 32 -7.05 12.49 -4.25
CA GLU A 32 -8.04 11.59 -3.67
C GLU A 32 -7.55 10.91 -2.38
N VAL A 33 -6.27 10.52 -2.33
CA VAL A 33 -5.64 9.95 -1.13
C VAL A 33 -5.61 10.97 0.00
N GLU A 34 -5.37 12.24 -0.33
CA GLU A 34 -5.43 13.37 0.61
C GLU A 34 -6.85 13.60 1.12
N ARG A 35 -7.82 13.68 0.21
CA ARG A 35 -9.23 13.94 0.55
C ARG A 35 -9.83 12.86 1.44
N THR A 36 -9.41 11.62 1.28
CA THR A 36 -9.93 10.47 2.04
C THR A 36 -9.34 10.38 3.45
N GLY A 37 -8.22 11.06 3.74
CA GLY A 37 -7.57 10.96 5.04
C GLY A 37 -6.99 9.58 5.34
N CYS A 38 -6.86 8.71 4.32
CA CYS A 38 -6.32 7.35 4.46
C CYS A 38 -4.84 7.33 4.87
N VAL A 39 -4.14 8.48 4.75
CA VAL A 39 -2.75 8.66 5.16
C VAL A 39 -2.69 9.79 6.16
N SER A 40 -2.19 9.50 7.36
CA SER A 40 -1.94 10.50 8.40
C SER A 40 -0.48 10.42 8.86
N SER A 41 0.12 11.56 9.16
CA SER A 41 1.45 11.64 9.74
C SER A 41 1.39 12.01 11.22
N GLY A 42 2.32 11.45 11.99
CA GLY A 42 2.45 11.68 13.42
C GLY A 42 3.87 11.48 13.89
N LYS A 43 4.05 11.40 15.21
CA LYS A 43 5.34 11.12 15.84
C LYS A 43 5.17 10.04 16.90
N ASP A 44 6.17 9.18 17.05
CA ASP A 44 6.23 8.24 18.16
C ASP A 44 6.67 8.94 19.47
N LEU A 45 6.76 8.17 20.56
CA LEU A 45 7.21 8.67 21.87
C LEU A 45 8.66 9.20 21.86
N LYS A 46 9.45 8.85 20.85
CA LYS A 46 10.83 9.29 20.64
C LYS A 46 10.92 10.43 19.61
N SER A 47 9.79 11.01 19.22
CA SER A 47 9.67 12.05 18.19
C SER A 47 10.08 11.62 16.77
N ASN A 48 10.17 10.33 16.48
CA ASN A 48 10.41 9.82 15.12
C ASN A 48 9.12 9.93 14.29
N PRO A 49 9.21 10.26 12.99
CA PRO A 49 8.05 10.29 12.12
C PRO A 49 7.36 8.93 12.01
N VAL A 50 6.03 8.95 12.09
CA VAL A 50 5.15 7.78 11.90
C VAL A 50 4.12 8.12 10.84
N ILE A 51 3.88 7.20 9.92
CA ILE A 51 2.79 7.25 8.96
C ILE A 51 1.76 6.20 9.35
N VAL A 52 0.52 6.63 9.56
CA VAL A 52 -0.63 5.76 9.75
C VAL A 52 -1.36 5.63 8.43
N LEU A 53 -1.50 4.38 7.97
CA LEU A 53 -2.21 4.02 6.75
C LEU A 53 -3.51 3.31 7.12
N ILE A 54 -4.63 3.92 6.77
CA ILE A 54 -5.98 3.36 6.96
C ILE A 54 -6.63 3.24 5.58
N PRO A 55 -6.37 2.15 4.83
CA PRO A 55 -7.05 1.93 3.55
C PRO A 55 -8.56 1.76 3.75
N VAL A 56 -9.34 2.50 2.98
CA VAL A 56 -10.74 2.18 2.74
C VAL A 56 -10.79 1.39 1.44
N LEU A 57 -10.94 0.07 1.53
CA LEU A 57 -11.01 -0.81 0.36
C LEU A 57 -12.41 -0.75 -0.25
N GLY A 58 -12.57 0.04 -1.32
CA GLY A 58 -13.64 -0.17 -2.29
C GLY A 58 -13.17 -1.19 -3.31
N THR A 59 -13.66 -2.44 -3.24
CA THR A 59 -13.31 -3.46 -4.23
C THR A 59 -14.19 -3.31 -5.46
N SER A 60 -13.58 -3.07 -6.62
CA SER A 60 -14.25 -3.14 -7.91
C SER A 60 -14.60 -4.59 -8.21
N ALA A 61 -15.86 -4.89 -8.50
CA ALA A 61 -16.29 -6.23 -8.93
C ALA A 61 -15.61 -6.60 -10.27
N GLY A 62 -14.46 -7.27 -10.21
CA GLY A 62 -13.72 -7.70 -11.41
C GLY A 62 -12.20 -7.73 -11.24
N GLU A 63 -11.63 -7.03 -10.26
CA GLU A 63 -10.19 -7.08 -9.97
C GLU A 63 -9.92 -7.98 -8.76
N LYS A 64 -8.83 -8.75 -8.80
CA LYS A 64 -8.39 -9.53 -7.64
C LYS A 64 -8.01 -8.55 -6.52
N ILE A 65 -8.52 -8.78 -5.32
CA ILE A 65 -8.27 -7.92 -4.15
C ILE A 65 -6.78 -7.66 -3.90
N GLU A 66 -5.92 -8.65 -4.18
CA GLU A 66 -4.47 -8.54 -4.07
C GLU A 66 -3.87 -7.48 -5.01
N VAL A 67 -4.40 -7.36 -6.23
CA VAL A 67 -3.93 -6.37 -7.22
C VAL A 67 -4.35 -4.97 -6.79
N SER A 68 -5.62 -4.80 -6.40
CA SER A 68 -6.12 -3.53 -5.88
C SER A 68 -5.34 -3.10 -4.63
N PHE A 69 -5.02 -4.04 -3.75
CA PHE A 69 -4.21 -3.79 -2.56
C PHE A 69 -2.78 -3.36 -2.90
N ARG A 70 -2.11 -4.06 -3.83
CA ARG A 70 -0.75 -3.69 -4.29
C ARG A 70 -0.71 -2.28 -4.88
N LYS A 71 -1.65 -1.94 -5.76
CA LYS A 71 -1.76 -0.58 -6.34
C LYS A 71 -1.99 0.48 -5.27
N MET A 72 -2.92 0.22 -4.34
CA MET A 72 -3.22 1.14 -3.24
C MET A 72 -2.02 1.38 -2.33
N LEU A 73 -1.29 0.33 -1.95
CA LEU A 73 -0.08 0.46 -1.13
C LEU A 73 0.98 1.34 -1.81
N LEU A 74 1.16 1.24 -3.13
CA LEU A 74 2.11 2.08 -3.86
C LEU A 74 1.72 3.57 -3.79
N LEU A 75 0.44 3.90 -3.95
CA LEU A 75 -0.05 5.27 -3.82
C LEU A 75 0.17 5.81 -2.40
N PHE A 76 -0.08 4.98 -1.40
CA PHE A 76 0.06 5.34 0.00
C PHE A 76 1.52 5.55 0.41
N ILE A 77 2.42 4.67 -0.04
CA ILE A 77 3.86 4.83 0.19
C ILE A 77 4.39 6.08 -0.51
N ARG A 78 3.94 6.35 -1.75
CA ARG A 78 4.30 7.58 -2.46
C ARG A 78 3.86 8.81 -1.66
N LYS A 79 2.61 8.84 -1.18
CA LYS A 79 2.12 9.95 -0.36
C LYS A 79 2.86 10.09 0.97
N ALA A 80 3.17 8.99 1.63
CA ALA A 80 3.96 8.95 2.85
C ALA A 80 5.35 9.57 2.66
N ASN A 81 6.01 9.24 1.54
CA ASN A 81 7.29 9.84 1.17
C ASN A 81 7.18 11.35 0.93
N ASP A 82 6.13 11.81 0.22
CA ASP A 82 5.90 13.25 -0.02
C ASP A 82 5.64 14.03 1.28
N LEU A 83 5.02 13.40 2.29
CA LEU A 83 4.69 14.04 3.57
C LEU A 83 5.88 14.14 4.53
N VAL A 84 6.72 13.09 4.61
CA VAL A 84 7.78 13.01 5.62
C VAL A 84 9.15 13.40 5.07
N GLY A 85 9.49 12.98 3.85
CA GLY A 85 10.79 13.24 3.22
C GLY A 85 12.02 12.63 3.92
N THR A 86 11.82 11.86 4.99
CA THR A 86 12.89 11.21 5.78
C THR A 86 12.51 9.77 6.13
N ASN A 87 13.34 9.07 6.90
CA ASN A 87 12.96 7.76 7.44
C ASN A 87 11.73 7.88 8.36
N TYR A 88 10.78 6.95 8.23
CA TYR A 88 9.58 6.87 9.05
C TYR A 88 9.21 5.41 9.35
N SER A 89 8.41 5.22 10.40
CA SER A 89 7.73 3.96 10.65
C SER A 89 6.35 3.96 9.98
N VAL A 90 5.96 2.83 9.39
CA VAL A 90 4.62 2.66 8.83
C VAL A 90 3.78 1.82 9.77
N VAL A 91 2.61 2.32 10.14
CA VAL A 91 1.58 1.59 10.87
C VAL A 91 0.42 1.36 9.91
N TYR A 92 0.17 0.09 9.61
CA TYR A 92 -0.95 -0.33 8.77
C TYR A 92 -2.12 -0.75 9.65
N ALA A 93 -3.26 -0.06 9.52
CA ALA A 93 -4.49 -0.38 10.22
C ALA A 93 -5.61 -0.59 9.20
N HIS A 94 -6.14 -1.81 9.12
CA HIS A 94 -7.29 -2.11 8.28
C HIS A 94 -8.42 -2.67 9.15
N THR A 95 -9.65 -2.39 8.75
CA THR A 95 -10.85 -3.01 9.30
C THR A 95 -11.57 -3.68 8.16
N ASN A 96 -11.83 -4.98 8.29
CA ASN A 96 -12.74 -5.66 7.39
C ASN A 96 -14.17 -5.31 7.84
N VAL A 97 -14.92 -4.65 6.96
CA VAL A 97 -16.35 -4.42 7.16
C VAL A 97 -17.07 -5.46 6.31
N ASP A 98 -17.59 -6.51 6.94
CA ASP A 98 -18.54 -7.42 6.30
C ASP A 98 -19.90 -6.70 6.24
N ILE A 99 -20.48 -6.60 5.04
CA ILE A 99 -21.82 -6.02 4.77
C ILE A 99 -22.77 -7.15 4.40
#